data_AF-A0A2W5P368-F1
#
_entry.id   AF-A0A2W5P368-F1
#
_cell.length_a   1.000
_cell.length_b   1.000
_cell.length_c   1.000
_cell.angle_alpha   90.00
_cell.angle_beta   90.00
_cell.angle_gamma   90.00
#
_symmetry.space_group_name_H-M   'P 1'
#
loop_
_entity.id
_entity.type
_entity.pdbx_description
1 polymer ?
#
loop_
_entity_poly.entity_id
_entity_poly.type
_entity_poly.pdbx_seq_one_letter_code
_entity_poly.pdbx_strand_id
1 'polypeptide(L)'
;QSLLGNHDLHLLGVAHGVRRPGRRDTLGPILDAPDRATLLDWLRAQSMALHRRISGQDLLMVHAGVLPAWDVATTMACAGELEAVLRSPALGGFLSEMYGNEPARWSDALTGSARLRVIVNALTRLRFCTAEGEMEFETKDGAGEAPEGYLPWFDVPGRRTADAVLAFGHWSTLGWLSRPDLLSTDTGCVWGGCLSAVRIGATLAERELLQVRCPQAQAPGRGQTLYFL
;
A
#
# COMPACT_ATOMS: atom_id res chain seq x y z
N GLN A 1 -0.38 14.90 -5.09
CA GLN A 1 0.57 13.85 -4.69
C GLN A 1 -0.27 12.59 -4.52
N SER A 2 0.18 11.47 -5.08
CA SER A 2 -0.47 10.17 -4.96
C SER A 2 0.49 9.16 -4.33
N LEU A 3 -0.06 8.08 -3.78
CA LEU A 3 0.69 6.94 -3.26
C LEU A 3 0.66 5.79 -4.27
N LEU A 4 1.79 5.08 -4.39
CA LEU A 4 1.87 3.85 -5.15
C LEU A 4 1.39 2.66 -4.33
N GLY A 5 0.52 1.85 -4.92
CA GLY A 5 0.08 0.57 -4.39
C GLY A 5 0.71 -0.64 -5.06
N ASN A 6 0.35 -1.83 -4.58
CA ASN A 6 0.80 -3.12 -5.12
C ASN A 6 0.40 -3.29 -6.59
N HIS A 7 -0.78 -2.78 -6.96
CA HIS A 7 -1.25 -2.78 -8.34
C HIS A 7 -0.40 -1.84 -9.19
N ASP A 8 -0.14 -0.61 -8.79
CA ASP A 8 0.71 0.30 -9.59
C ASP A 8 2.10 -0.29 -9.87
N LEU A 9 2.71 -0.92 -8.86
CA LEU A 9 4.00 -1.59 -9.03
C LEU A 9 3.92 -2.81 -9.97
N HIS A 10 2.82 -3.57 -9.95
CA HIS A 10 2.65 -4.66 -10.91
C HIS A 10 2.41 -4.15 -12.34
N LEU A 11 1.70 -3.04 -12.53
CA LEU A 11 1.60 -2.41 -13.85
C LEU A 11 2.99 -2.06 -14.39
N LEU A 12 3.85 -1.46 -13.56
CA LEU A 12 5.25 -1.20 -13.93
C LEU A 12 6.00 -2.49 -14.27
N GLY A 13 5.83 -3.55 -13.47
CA GLY A 13 6.43 -4.88 -13.72
C GLY A 13 6.00 -5.51 -15.05
N VAL A 14 4.72 -5.41 -15.38
CA VAL A 14 4.18 -5.89 -16.67
C VAL A 14 4.70 -5.06 -17.83
N ALA A 15 4.72 -3.73 -17.70
CA ALA A 15 5.21 -2.83 -18.74
C ALA A 15 6.71 -3.04 -19.05
N HIS A 16 7.50 -3.44 -18.05
CA HIS A 16 8.92 -3.80 -18.21
C HIS A 16 9.14 -5.24 -18.68
N GLY A 17 8.08 -6.02 -18.93
CA GLY A 17 8.18 -7.41 -19.40
C GLY A 17 8.62 -8.41 -18.34
N VAL A 18 8.70 -8.00 -17.07
CA VAL A 18 9.11 -8.85 -15.94
C VAL A 18 8.01 -9.84 -15.56
N ARG A 19 6.74 -9.42 -15.70
CA ARG A 19 5.57 -10.27 -15.51
C ARG A 19 4.71 -10.27 -16.76
N ARG A 20 4.04 -11.40 -16.98
CA ARG A 20 2.94 -11.47 -17.95
C ARG A 20 1.68 -10.91 -17.29
N PRO A 21 0.84 -10.16 -18.03
CA PRO A 21 -0.48 -9.80 -17.54
C PRO A 21 -1.26 -11.05 -17.12
N GLY A 22 -1.93 -10.98 -15.97
CA GLY A 22 -2.90 -11.99 -15.57
C GLY A 22 -4.10 -12.00 -16.52
N ARG A 23 -4.80 -13.14 -16.64
CA ARG A 23 -5.99 -13.26 -17.50
C ARG A 23 -7.14 -12.30 -17.14
N ARG A 24 -7.13 -11.77 -15.91
CA ARG A 24 -8.16 -10.86 -15.38
C ARG A 24 -7.65 -9.44 -15.18
N ASP A 25 -6.40 -9.16 -15.57
CA ASP A 25 -5.84 -7.82 -15.50
C ASP A 25 -6.49 -6.95 -16.58
N THR A 26 -6.88 -5.72 -16.22
CA THR A 26 -7.43 -4.72 -17.16
C THR A 26 -6.36 -3.72 -17.60
N LEU A 27 -5.12 -4.18 -17.73
CA LEU A 27 -3.97 -3.32 -18.04
C LEU A 27 -3.84 -2.93 -19.51
N GLY A 28 -4.47 -3.70 -20.41
CA GLY A 28 -4.37 -3.52 -21.86
C GLY A 28 -4.54 -2.06 -22.33
N PRO A 29 -5.63 -1.37 -21.95
CA PRO A 29 -5.85 0.02 -22.36
C PRO A 29 -4.70 0.97 -22.00
N ILE A 30 -4.02 0.76 -20.86
CA ILE A 30 -2.87 1.58 -20.46
C ILE A 30 -1.61 1.20 -21.25
N LEU A 31 -1.38 -0.11 -21.43
CA LEU A 31 -0.20 -0.63 -22.13
C LEU A 31 -0.21 -0.36 -23.64
N ASP A 32 -1.40 -0.23 -24.22
CA ASP A 32 -1.64 0.05 -25.63
C ASP A 32 -1.83 1.56 -25.91
N ALA A 33 -1.89 2.40 -24.87
CA ALA A 33 -2.10 3.84 -25.02
C ALA A 33 -0.94 4.50 -25.80
N PRO A 34 -1.24 5.47 -26.69
CA PRO A 34 -0.21 6.17 -27.46
C PRO A 34 0.77 6.96 -26.57
N ASP A 35 0.32 7.41 -25.40
CA ASP A 35 1.08 8.14 -24.39
C ASP A 35 1.55 7.27 -23.22
N ARG A 36 1.53 5.93 -23.36
CA ARG A 36 1.91 4.98 -22.30
C ARG A 36 3.23 5.30 -21.61
N ALA A 37 4.24 5.76 -22.36
CA ALA A 37 5.55 6.08 -21.81
C ALA A 37 5.46 7.22 -20.78
N THR A 38 4.76 8.29 -21.15
CA THR A 38 4.49 9.44 -20.28
C THR A 38 3.71 9.02 -19.03
N LEU A 39 2.69 8.17 -19.19
CA LEU A 39 1.87 7.68 -18.07
C LEU A 39 2.71 6.85 -17.08
N LEU A 40 3.53 5.93 -17.58
CA LEU A 40 4.38 5.07 -16.76
C LEU A 40 5.54 5.84 -16.11
N ASP A 41 6.11 6.83 -16.81
CA ASP A 41 7.14 7.72 -16.27
C ASP A 41 6.59 8.61 -15.15
N TRP A 42 5.35 9.10 -15.29
CA TRP A 42 4.65 9.79 -14.22
C TRP A 42 4.36 8.84 -13.05
N LEU A 43 3.89 7.63 -13.32
CA LEU A 43 3.52 6.65 -12.29
C LEU A 43 4.73 6.28 -11.42
N ARG A 44 5.84 5.88 -12.02
CA ARG A 44 7.06 5.48 -11.28
C ARG A 44 7.65 6.62 -10.43
N ALA A 45 7.24 7.86 -10.67
CA ALA A 45 7.69 9.03 -9.91
C ALA A 45 6.84 9.33 -8.66
N GLN A 46 5.69 8.67 -8.47
CA GLN A 46 4.82 8.88 -7.32
C GLN A 46 5.44 8.41 -5.99
N SER A 47 4.80 8.74 -4.87
CA SER A 47 5.35 8.49 -3.53
C SER A 47 4.98 7.10 -3.02
N MET A 48 5.84 6.50 -2.19
CA MET A 48 5.55 5.27 -1.46
C MET A 48 4.98 5.54 -0.06
N ALA A 49 5.29 6.71 0.51
CA ALA A 49 4.69 7.23 1.73
C ALA A 49 4.57 8.75 1.65
N LEU A 50 3.55 9.32 2.29
CA LEU A 50 3.38 10.76 2.42
C LEU A 50 3.23 11.12 3.89
N HIS A 51 3.91 12.18 4.32
CA HIS A 51 3.82 12.68 5.69
C HIS A 51 3.41 14.15 5.71
N ARG A 52 2.51 14.50 6.61
CA ARG A 52 2.07 15.88 6.86
C ARG A 52 1.96 16.12 8.36
N ARG A 53 2.12 17.38 8.74
CA ARG A 53 1.79 17.84 10.10
C ARG A 53 0.61 18.78 10.06
N ILE A 54 -0.42 18.44 10.83
CA ILE A 54 -1.68 19.19 10.92
C ILE A 54 -1.92 19.47 12.41
N SER A 55 -1.97 20.76 12.77
CA SER A 55 -2.19 21.22 14.15
C SER A 55 -1.32 20.52 15.20
N GLY A 56 -0.05 20.28 14.87
CA GLY A 56 0.88 19.67 15.81
C GLY A 56 0.84 18.14 15.89
N GLN A 57 0.10 17.47 15.00
CA GLN A 57 0.05 16.00 14.93
C GLN A 57 0.55 15.49 13.59
N ASP A 58 1.16 14.30 13.61
CA ASP A 58 1.64 13.63 12.39
C ASP A 58 0.50 12.87 11.72
N LEU A 59 0.38 13.07 10.40
CA LEU A 59 -0.43 12.27 9.50
C LEU A 59 0.51 11.55 8.54
N LEU A 60 0.60 10.23 8.69
CA LEU A 60 1.38 9.37 7.81
C LEU A 60 0.42 8.58 6.93
N MET A 61 0.58 8.70 5.62
CA MET A 61 -0.23 8.03 4.62
C MET A 61 0.62 7.00 3.86
N VAL A 62 0.14 5.77 3.78
CA VAL A 62 0.76 4.64 3.06
C VAL A 62 -0.34 3.84 2.33
N HIS A 63 0.01 3.06 1.30
CA HIS A 63 -1.01 2.26 0.61
C HIS A 63 -1.57 1.15 1.51
N ALA A 64 -0.72 0.38 2.19
CA ALA A 64 -1.11 -0.77 3.01
C ALA A 64 -0.79 -0.62 4.50
N GLY A 65 0.48 -0.63 4.90
CA GLY A 65 0.80 -0.60 6.32
C GLY A 65 2.24 -0.25 6.66
N VAL A 66 2.52 -0.21 7.96
CA VAL A 66 3.83 0.12 8.54
C VAL A 66 4.21 -0.97 9.54
N LEU A 67 5.47 -1.43 9.48
CA LEU A 67 5.95 -2.44 10.42
C LEU A 67 6.09 -1.86 11.84
N PRO A 68 5.85 -2.65 12.90
CA PRO A 68 5.90 -2.17 14.29
C PRO A 68 7.23 -1.50 14.68
N ALA A 69 8.33 -1.96 14.09
CA ALA A 69 9.68 -1.47 14.35
C ALA A 69 9.99 -0.11 13.68
N TRP A 70 9.11 0.40 12.82
CA TRP A 70 9.33 1.66 12.12
C TRP A 70 8.57 2.80 12.81
N ASP A 71 9.26 3.91 13.06
CA ASP A 71 8.60 5.19 13.34
C ASP A 71 8.28 5.94 12.04
N VAL A 72 7.71 7.14 12.15
CA VAL A 72 7.39 7.99 10.99
C VAL A 72 8.64 8.29 10.16
N ALA A 73 9.76 8.62 10.81
CA ALA A 73 11.00 8.96 10.11
C ALA A 73 11.58 7.76 9.36
N THR A 74 11.60 6.59 9.99
CA THR A 74 12.06 5.33 9.39
C THR A 74 11.17 4.95 8.21
N THR A 75 9.85 5.08 8.35
CA THR A 75 8.90 4.82 7.25
C THR A 75 9.18 5.73 6.05
N MET A 76 9.38 7.03 6.27
CA MET A 76 9.69 7.99 5.21
C MET A 76 11.06 7.72 4.57
N ALA A 77 12.07 7.31 5.36
CA ALA A 77 13.38 6.94 4.84
C ALA A 77 13.31 5.69 3.95
N CYS A 78 12.65 4.62 4.43
CA CYS A 78 12.42 3.39 3.66
C CYS A 78 11.64 3.68 2.36
N ALA A 79 10.59 4.50 2.43
CA ALA A 79 9.85 4.95 1.25
C ALA A 79 10.78 5.67 0.25
N GLY A 80 11.62 6.59 0.74
CA GLY A 80 12.62 7.30 -0.07
C GLY A 80 13.64 6.39 -0.75
N GLU A 81 14.11 5.33 -0.06
CA GLU A 81 15.00 4.32 -0.65
C GLU A 81 14.35 3.63 -1.85
N LEU A 82 13.10 3.19 -1.68
CA LEU A 82 12.34 2.53 -2.75
C LEU A 82 12.04 3.48 -3.90
N GLU A 83 11.57 4.70 -3.60
CA GLU A 83 11.31 5.74 -4.60
C GLU A 83 12.55 6.09 -5.42
N ALA A 84 13.74 6.15 -4.80
CA ALA A 84 14.98 6.42 -5.51
C ALA A 84 15.27 5.35 -6.58
N VAL A 85 15.04 4.07 -6.25
CA VAL A 85 15.18 2.96 -7.19
C VAL A 85 14.12 3.06 -8.30
N LEU A 86 12.86 3.31 -7.92
CA LEU A 86 11.74 3.43 -8.86
C LEU A 86 11.92 4.58 -9.88
N ARG A 87 12.60 5.66 -9.48
CA ARG A 87 12.93 6.82 -10.32
C ARG A 87 14.28 6.71 -11.05
N SER A 88 15.02 5.63 -10.85
CA SER A 88 16.35 5.44 -11.45
C SER A 88 16.30 4.53 -12.70
N PRO A 89 17.40 4.41 -13.45
CA PRO A 89 17.58 3.37 -14.46
C PRO A 89 17.59 1.94 -13.91
N ALA A 90 17.77 1.74 -12.60
CA ALA A 90 17.79 0.42 -11.97
C ALA A 90 16.38 -0.20 -11.82
N LEU A 91 15.31 0.53 -12.14
CA LEU A 91 13.92 0.08 -12.03
C LEU A 91 13.70 -1.31 -12.63
N GLY A 92 14.13 -1.54 -13.87
CA GLY A 92 13.88 -2.82 -14.56
C GLY A 92 14.49 -4.02 -13.83
N GLY A 93 15.71 -3.87 -13.30
CA GLY A 93 16.36 -4.89 -12.48
C GLY A 93 15.61 -5.12 -11.17
N PHE A 94 15.26 -4.04 -10.48
CA PHE A 94 14.50 -4.11 -9.24
C PHE A 94 13.12 -4.76 -9.40
N LEU A 95 12.37 -4.45 -10.46
CA LEU A 95 11.07 -5.07 -10.73
C LEU A 95 11.17 -6.59 -10.85
N SER A 96 12.29 -7.12 -11.34
CA SER A 96 12.55 -8.56 -11.39
C SER A 96 12.72 -9.20 -10.02
N GLU A 97 13.14 -8.41 -9.03
CA GLU A 97 13.49 -8.87 -7.68
C GLU A 97 12.44 -8.48 -6.64
N MET A 98 11.55 -7.52 -6.91
CA MET A 98 10.53 -7.07 -5.94
C MET A 98 9.50 -8.14 -5.59
N TYR A 99 9.35 -9.17 -6.43
CA TYR A 99 8.37 -10.22 -6.20
C TYR A 99 8.88 -11.24 -5.18
N GLY A 100 7.99 -11.64 -4.29
CA GLY A 100 8.26 -12.66 -3.27
C GLY A 100 7.72 -12.23 -1.92
N ASN A 101 7.63 -13.20 -1.02
CA ASN A 101 7.18 -12.97 0.35
C ASN A 101 8.36 -12.93 1.33
N GLU A 102 9.53 -13.43 0.94
CA GLU A 102 10.73 -13.47 1.77
C GLU A 102 11.73 -12.38 1.42
N PRO A 103 12.39 -11.73 2.40
CA PRO A 103 12.22 -11.93 3.83
C PRO A 103 10.86 -11.43 4.35
N ALA A 104 10.24 -12.18 5.27
CA ALA A 104 8.98 -11.77 5.90
C ALA A 104 9.15 -10.74 7.03
N ARG A 105 10.38 -10.51 7.52
CA ARG A 105 10.67 -9.63 8.67
C ARG A 105 11.72 -8.57 8.34
N TRP A 106 11.55 -7.38 8.93
CA TRP A 106 12.57 -6.33 8.89
C TRP A 106 13.78 -6.64 9.75
N SER A 107 14.96 -6.29 9.24
CA SER A 107 16.20 -6.20 10.00
C SER A 107 17.06 -5.09 9.41
N ASP A 108 17.69 -4.28 10.26
CA ASP A 108 18.60 -3.21 9.82
C ASP A 108 19.84 -3.76 9.10
N ALA A 109 20.14 -5.05 9.26
CA ALA A 109 21.20 -5.74 8.53
C ALA A 109 20.82 -6.12 7.08
N LEU A 110 19.53 -6.03 6.71
CA LEU A 110 19.11 -6.28 5.33
C LEU A 110 19.69 -5.22 4.40
N THR A 111 20.17 -5.67 3.23
CA THR A 111 20.71 -4.82 2.18
C THR A 111 20.14 -5.23 0.82
N GLY A 112 20.33 -4.37 -0.18
CA GLY A 112 19.95 -4.65 -1.57
C GLY A 112 18.49 -5.02 -1.74
N SER A 113 18.23 -6.02 -2.58
CA SER A 113 16.88 -6.42 -2.98
C SER A 113 16.06 -7.05 -1.87
N ALA A 114 16.69 -7.76 -0.94
CA ALA A 114 16.02 -8.29 0.25
C ALA A 114 15.44 -7.16 1.12
N ARG A 115 16.21 -6.08 1.33
CA ARG A 115 15.75 -4.89 2.04
C ARG A 115 14.59 -4.22 1.32
N LEU A 116 14.77 -3.93 0.02
CA LEU A 116 13.75 -3.24 -0.78
C LEU A 116 12.45 -4.06 -0.88
N ARG A 117 12.55 -5.39 -0.93
CA ARG A 117 11.37 -6.28 -0.96
C ARG A 117 10.57 -6.22 0.34
N VAL A 118 11.24 -6.19 1.51
CA VAL A 118 10.55 -5.95 2.78
C VAL A 118 9.85 -4.60 2.76
N ILE A 119 10.50 -3.56 2.23
CA ILE A 119 9.91 -2.23 2.11
C ILE A 119 8.66 -2.23 1.23
N VAL A 120 8.74 -2.80 0.03
CA VAL A 120 7.59 -2.96 -0.87
C VAL A 120 6.46 -3.72 -0.18
N ASN A 121 6.77 -4.85 0.44
CA ASN A 121 5.77 -5.72 1.05
C ASN A 121 5.05 -5.02 2.21
N ALA A 122 5.78 -4.32 3.08
CA ALA A 122 5.19 -3.54 4.16
C ALA A 122 4.27 -2.44 3.62
N LEU A 123 4.79 -1.57 2.75
CA LEU A 123 4.08 -0.38 2.30
C LEU A 123 2.90 -0.68 1.36
N THR A 124 2.91 -1.83 0.66
CA THR A 124 1.92 -2.10 -0.40
C THR A 124 1.07 -3.35 -0.19
N ARG A 125 1.41 -4.24 0.75
CA ARG A 125 0.71 -5.54 0.89
C ARG A 125 0.32 -5.89 2.32
N LEU A 126 0.85 -5.20 3.32
CA LEU A 126 0.68 -5.56 4.74
C LEU A 126 -0.78 -5.46 5.20
N ARG A 127 -1.23 -6.49 5.92
CA ARG A 127 -2.51 -6.52 6.64
C ARG A 127 -2.30 -6.99 8.06
N PHE A 128 -1.67 -8.15 8.21
CA PHE A 128 -1.35 -8.73 9.51
C PHE A 128 0.16 -8.89 9.68
N CYS A 129 0.61 -8.79 10.93
CA CYS A 129 1.95 -9.18 11.33
C CYS A 129 2.00 -9.62 12.79
N THR A 130 3.06 -10.33 13.15
CA THR A 130 3.37 -10.66 14.56
C THR A 130 3.85 -9.43 15.33
N ALA A 131 3.97 -9.54 16.65
CA ALA A 131 4.54 -8.48 17.48
C ALA A 131 5.99 -8.14 17.09
N GLU A 132 6.72 -9.14 16.60
CA GLU A 132 8.10 -9.03 16.12
C GLU A 132 8.21 -8.47 14.68
N GLY A 133 7.08 -8.21 14.03
CA GLY A 133 6.99 -7.62 12.69
C GLY A 133 7.18 -8.63 11.55
N GLU A 134 6.89 -9.91 11.77
CA GLU A 134 6.82 -10.90 10.68
C GLU A 134 5.50 -10.75 9.93
N MET A 135 5.57 -10.48 8.63
CA MET A 135 4.43 -10.19 7.77
C MET A 135 3.71 -11.45 7.33
N GLU A 136 2.38 -11.39 7.34
CA GLU A 136 1.50 -12.49 6.91
C GLU A 136 0.98 -12.24 5.48
N PHE A 137 1.08 -13.24 4.59
CA PHE A 137 0.65 -13.13 3.19
C PHE A 137 -0.25 -14.26 2.70
N GLU A 138 -0.50 -15.30 3.50
CA GLU A 138 -1.31 -16.45 3.13
C GLU A 138 -2.82 -16.18 3.31
N THR A 139 -3.17 -15.32 4.27
CA THR A 139 -4.57 -14.95 4.52
C THR A 139 -5.15 -14.22 3.33
N LYS A 140 -6.17 -14.83 2.71
CA LYS A 140 -6.86 -14.26 1.55
C LYS A 140 -7.88 -13.22 2.00
N ASP A 141 -8.15 -12.27 1.11
CA ASP A 141 -9.21 -11.27 1.27
C ASP A 141 -10.52 -11.92 1.72
N GLY A 142 -11.06 -11.47 2.87
CA GLY A 142 -12.36 -11.89 3.40
C GLY A 142 -12.31 -12.78 4.64
N ALA A 143 -11.12 -13.22 5.09
CA ALA A 143 -10.99 -13.72 6.46
C ALA A 143 -11.14 -12.52 7.41
N GLY A 144 -12.26 -12.45 8.13
CA GLY A 144 -12.55 -11.35 9.06
C GLY A 144 -11.64 -11.34 10.30
N GLU A 145 -10.86 -12.40 10.50
CA GLU A 145 -10.03 -12.59 11.68
C GLU A 145 -8.56 -12.82 11.30
N ALA A 146 -7.66 -12.30 12.14
CA ALA A 146 -6.24 -12.55 12.01
C ALA A 146 -5.95 -14.04 12.31
N PRO A 147 -4.98 -14.66 11.60
CA PRO A 147 -4.49 -15.98 11.98
C PRO A 147 -3.94 -16.00 13.41
N GLU A 148 -3.89 -17.19 14.03
CA GLU A 148 -3.30 -17.36 15.36
C GLU A 148 -1.86 -16.81 15.40
N GLY A 149 -1.57 -15.97 16.40
CA GLY A 149 -0.25 -15.33 16.56
C GLY A 149 -0.06 -14.04 15.75
N TYR A 150 -1.02 -13.67 14.89
CA TYR A 150 -0.97 -12.45 14.10
C TYR A 150 -2.00 -11.42 14.58
N LEU A 151 -1.70 -10.15 14.34
CA LEU A 151 -2.57 -9.02 14.64
C LEU A 151 -2.69 -8.13 13.40
N PRO A 152 -3.80 -7.39 13.22
CA PRO A 152 -3.82 -6.27 12.29
C PRO A 152 -2.61 -5.37 12.58
N TRP A 153 -1.87 -4.97 11.54
CA TRP A 153 -0.56 -4.31 11.72
C TRP A 153 -0.66 -3.04 12.59
N PHE A 154 -1.79 -2.34 12.53
CA PHE A 154 -2.09 -1.12 13.30
C PHE A 154 -2.56 -1.40 14.73
N ASP A 155 -2.76 -2.66 15.13
CA ASP A 155 -3.12 -3.09 16.48
C ASP A 155 -1.97 -3.76 17.23
N VAL A 156 -0.82 -3.98 16.56
CA VAL A 156 0.37 -4.51 17.21
C VAL A 156 0.80 -3.60 18.38
N PRO A 157 0.91 -4.14 19.61
CA PRO A 157 1.36 -3.38 20.77
C PRO A 157 2.79 -2.86 20.58
N GLY A 158 3.05 -1.64 21.04
CA GLY A 158 4.40 -1.06 21.01
C GLY A 158 4.89 -0.64 19.62
N ARG A 159 4.02 -0.62 18.58
CA ARG A 159 4.38 -0.04 17.29
C ARG A 159 4.87 1.39 17.46
N ARG A 160 5.98 1.73 16.80
CA ARG A 160 6.64 3.05 16.97
C ARG A 160 5.91 4.20 16.28
N THR A 161 4.82 3.92 15.58
CA THR A 161 3.92 4.91 14.97
C THR A 161 2.71 5.27 15.83
N ALA A 162 2.61 4.78 17.07
CA ALA A 162 1.42 4.94 17.91
C ALA A 162 0.99 6.41 18.15
N ASP A 163 1.91 7.37 18.09
CA ASP A 163 1.63 8.80 18.28
C ASP A 163 1.20 9.54 16.98
N ALA A 164 1.26 8.86 15.84
CA ALA A 164 0.84 9.40 14.55
C ALA A 164 -0.56 8.90 14.17
N VAL A 165 -1.29 9.71 13.40
CA VAL A 165 -2.50 9.24 12.70
C VAL A 165 -2.06 8.58 11.41
N LEU A 166 -2.45 7.32 11.23
CA LEU A 166 -2.13 6.54 10.04
C LEU A 166 -3.32 6.52 9.09
N ALA A 167 -3.10 6.83 7.82
CA ALA A 167 -4.11 6.75 6.78
C ALA A 167 -3.68 5.74 5.70
N PHE A 168 -4.54 4.78 5.40
CA PHE A 168 -4.21 3.70 4.48
C PHE A 168 -5.42 3.17 3.71
N GLY A 169 -5.13 2.38 2.68
CA GLY A 169 -6.10 1.68 1.85
C GLY A 169 -5.79 0.19 1.78
N HIS A 170 -5.81 -0.40 0.58
CA HIS A 170 -5.44 -1.81 0.28
C HIS A 170 -6.33 -2.91 0.89
N TRP A 171 -6.90 -2.68 2.07
CA TRP A 171 -7.63 -3.65 2.84
C TRP A 171 -9.14 -3.42 2.72
N SER A 172 -9.68 -3.57 1.52
CA SER A 172 -11.10 -3.31 1.22
C SER A 172 -12.10 -4.08 2.10
N THR A 173 -11.72 -5.24 2.63
CA THR A 173 -12.58 -6.05 3.52
C THR A 173 -12.63 -5.52 4.96
N LEU A 174 -11.67 -4.69 5.36
CA LEU A 174 -11.75 -3.94 6.62
C LEU A 174 -12.79 -2.81 6.51
N GLY A 175 -12.90 -2.21 5.33
CA GLY A 175 -13.84 -1.13 5.05
C GLY A 175 -13.44 0.19 5.72
N TRP A 176 -14.45 1.03 5.98
CA TRP A 176 -14.26 2.33 6.61
C TRP A 176 -13.94 2.16 8.09
N LEU A 177 -12.83 2.77 8.52
CA LEU A 177 -12.45 2.84 9.93
C LEU A 177 -11.89 4.23 10.22
N SER A 178 -12.37 4.87 11.29
CA SER A 178 -11.87 6.16 11.76
C SER A 178 -11.71 6.15 13.28
N ARG A 179 -10.47 5.91 13.71
CA ARG A 179 -10.02 5.98 15.11
C ARG A 179 -9.14 7.22 15.31
N PRO A 180 -8.91 7.68 16.55
CA PRO A 180 -7.99 8.79 16.79
C PRO A 180 -6.63 8.65 16.09
N ASP A 181 -6.10 7.43 15.99
CA ASP A 181 -4.79 7.08 15.42
C ASP A 181 -4.84 6.44 14.02
N LEU A 182 -6.03 6.21 13.44
CA LEU A 182 -6.15 5.40 12.21
C LEU A 182 -7.32 5.83 11.32
N LEU A 183 -7.07 5.79 10.01
CA LEU A 183 -8.01 6.03 8.93
C LEU A 183 -7.85 4.95 7.86
N SER A 184 -8.87 4.13 7.66
CA SER A 184 -8.97 3.21 6.51
C SER A 184 -9.97 3.78 5.52
N THR A 185 -9.53 4.06 4.29
CA THR A 185 -10.39 4.64 3.23
C THR A 185 -10.74 3.65 2.12
N ASP A 186 -10.17 2.44 2.13
CA ASP A 186 -10.52 1.42 1.14
C ASP A 186 -11.85 0.77 1.51
N THR A 187 -12.92 1.27 0.89
CA THR A 187 -14.28 0.77 1.04
C THR A 187 -14.73 -0.05 -0.18
N GLY A 188 -13.79 -0.60 -0.94
CA GLY A 188 -14.07 -1.60 -1.96
C GLY A 188 -14.92 -1.11 -3.12
N CYS A 189 -14.67 0.10 -3.65
CA CYS A 189 -15.39 0.66 -4.81
C CYS A 189 -15.52 -0.36 -5.95
N VAL A 190 -14.43 -1.02 -6.32
CA VAL A 190 -14.39 -1.96 -7.44
C VAL A 190 -15.26 -3.21 -7.22
N TRP A 191 -15.55 -3.53 -5.96
CA TRP A 191 -16.39 -4.65 -5.53
C TRP A 191 -17.87 -4.28 -5.38
N GLY A 192 -18.27 -3.06 -5.78
CA GLY A 192 -19.62 -2.54 -5.60
C GLY A 192 -19.85 -1.81 -4.26
N GLY A 193 -18.76 -1.53 -3.55
CA GLY A 193 -18.75 -0.65 -2.38
C GLY A 193 -18.74 0.83 -2.77
N CYS A 194 -17.94 1.63 -2.06
CA CYS A 194 -17.85 3.07 -2.29
C CYS A 194 -16.42 3.48 -2.68
N LEU A 195 -16.31 4.54 -3.49
CA LEU A 195 -15.13 5.38 -3.52
C LEU A 195 -15.25 6.36 -2.35
N SER A 196 -14.27 6.34 -1.45
CA SER A 196 -14.27 7.15 -0.23
C SER A 196 -13.18 8.21 -0.26
N ALA A 197 -13.51 9.39 0.25
CA ALA A 197 -12.56 10.45 0.56
C ALA A 197 -12.83 10.97 1.97
N VAL A 198 -11.76 11.42 2.64
CA VAL A 198 -11.88 12.07 3.95
C VAL A 198 -11.40 13.49 3.83
N ARG A 199 -12.29 14.44 4.12
CA ARG A 199 -11.89 15.84 4.29
C ARG A 199 -11.38 16.01 5.72
N ILE A 200 -10.15 16.46 5.86
CA ILE A 200 -9.55 16.82 7.15
C ILE A 200 -9.78 18.32 7.39
N GLY A 201 -10.31 18.65 8.57
CA GLY A 201 -10.56 20.03 9.01
C GLY A 201 -9.30 20.73 9.55
N ALA A 202 -9.47 21.57 10.56
CA ALA A 202 -8.35 22.27 11.19
C ALA A 202 -7.45 21.32 12.00
N THR A 203 -8.04 20.27 12.57
CA THR A 203 -7.35 19.23 13.33
C THR A 203 -7.51 17.85 12.69
N LEU A 204 -6.64 16.90 13.03
CA LEU A 204 -6.79 15.51 12.58
C LEU A 204 -8.00 14.82 13.19
N ALA A 205 -8.66 15.39 14.20
CA ALA A 205 -9.91 14.87 14.76
C ALA A 205 -11.14 15.30 13.94
N GLU A 206 -11.07 16.44 13.25
CA GLU A 206 -12.13 16.94 12.39
C GLU A 206 -12.09 16.24 11.03
N ARG A 207 -13.02 15.30 10.84
CA ARG A 207 -13.05 14.43 9.67
C ARG A 207 -14.47 14.38 9.11
N GLU A 208 -14.59 14.59 7.81
CA GLU A 208 -15.83 14.36 7.07
C GLU A 208 -15.58 13.27 6.03
N LEU A 209 -16.34 12.16 6.15
CA LEU A 209 -16.34 11.09 5.16
C LEU A 209 -17.27 11.46 4.01
N LEU A 210 -16.73 11.44 2.79
CA LEU A 210 -17.44 11.63 1.54
C LEU A 210 -17.40 10.32 0.76
N GLN A 211 -18.56 9.84 0.30
CA GLN A 211 -18.64 8.57 -0.43
C GLN A 211 -19.49 8.69 -1.68
N VAL A 212 -19.03 8.03 -2.74
CA VAL A 212 -19.81 7.78 -3.95
C VAL A 212 -19.92 6.28 -4.12
N ARG A 213 -21.16 5.77 -4.19
CA ARG A 213 -21.40 4.35 -4.41
C ARG A 213 -20.99 3.98 -5.84
N CYS A 214 -20.23 2.91 -5.97
CA CYS A 214 -19.70 2.46 -7.24
C CYS A 214 -20.55 1.31 -7.81
N PRO A 215 -20.76 1.24 -9.13
CA PRO A 215 -21.24 0.02 -9.75
C PRO A 215 -20.21 -1.10 -9.54
N GLN A 216 -20.70 -2.32 -9.32
CA GLN A 216 -19.82 -3.47 -9.14
C GLN A 216 -19.08 -3.77 -10.45
N ALA A 217 -17.79 -3.48 -10.49
CA ALA A 217 -16.94 -3.82 -11.62
C ALA A 217 -16.46 -5.28 -11.54
N GLN A 218 -16.33 -5.85 -10.33
CA GLN A 218 -15.93 -7.24 -10.10
C GLN A 218 -16.58 -7.88 -8.86
N ALA A 219 -16.61 -9.22 -8.83
CA ALA A 219 -17.07 -10.01 -7.69
C ALA A 219 -15.90 -10.38 -6.75
N PRO A 220 -16.02 -10.20 -5.42
CA PRO A 220 -15.03 -10.69 -4.46
C PRO A 220 -14.80 -12.20 -4.63
N GLY A 221 -13.56 -12.64 -4.91
CA GLY A 221 -13.24 -14.05 -5.12
C GLY A 221 -11.89 -14.31 -5.79
N ARG A 222 -11.26 -15.44 -5.43
CA ARG A 222 -9.84 -15.82 -5.65
C ARG A 222 -9.20 -15.28 -6.96
N GLY A 223 -8.13 -14.49 -6.79
CA GLY A 223 -7.15 -14.18 -7.84
C GLY A 223 -7.49 -12.98 -8.74
N GLN A 224 -8.19 -11.98 -8.23
CA GLN A 224 -8.55 -10.77 -8.97
C GLN A 224 -7.71 -9.58 -8.53
N THR A 225 -7.29 -8.76 -9.48
CA THR A 225 -6.30 -7.71 -9.30
C THR A 225 -6.61 -6.66 -10.37
N LEU A 226 -7.09 -5.49 -9.95
CA LEU A 226 -7.43 -4.37 -10.82
C LEU A 226 -6.59 -3.15 -10.48
N TYR A 227 -6.35 -2.33 -11.49
CA TYR A 227 -5.42 -1.20 -11.47
C TYR A 227 -6.22 0.04 -11.81
N PHE A 228 -6.28 0.99 -10.88
CA PHE A 228 -6.83 2.32 -11.11
C PHE A 228 -5.94 3.34 -10.42
N LEU A 229 -5.61 4.40 -11.16
CA LEU A 229 -4.88 5.59 -10.72
C LEU A 229 -5.79 6.52 -9.91
#